data_AF-A0A1G7ZEG6-F1
#
_entry.id   AF-A0A1G7ZEG6-F1
#
_cell.length_a   1.000
_cell.length_b   1.000
_cell.length_c   1.000
_cell.angle_alpha   90.00
_cell.angle_beta   90.00
_cell.angle_gamma   90.00
#
_symmetry.space_group_name_H-M   'P 1'
#
loop_
_entity.id
_entity.type
_entity.pdbx_description
1 polymer ?
#
loop_
_entity_poly.entity_id
_entity_poly.type
_entity_poly.pdbx_seq_one_letter_code
_entity_poly.pdbx_strand_id
1 'polypeptide(L)'
;MDKLLEKLKEYLHMDTEIPFEEFSEYYRTLIAELNQTFGDLDKDTRVKALYICSIVQSNAEARAKESKANPKAYKKISAKCAFWSDAIKFNLGKDGMSLEEIEQATEEINTNI
;
A
#
# COMPACT_ATOMS: atom_id res chain seq x y z
N MET A 1 7.33 -6.17 6.38
CA MET A 1 6.54 -4.92 6.20
C MET A 1 7.30 -3.64 6.57
N ASP A 2 7.97 -3.53 7.72
CA ASP A 2 8.63 -2.27 8.14
C ASP A 2 9.62 -1.71 7.10
N LYS A 3 10.45 -2.57 6.49
CA LYS A 3 11.37 -2.16 5.41
C LYS A 3 10.66 -1.57 4.20
N LEU A 4 9.48 -2.09 3.86
CA LEU A 4 8.66 -1.54 2.77
C LEU A 4 8.13 -0.17 3.18
N LEU A 5 7.64 -0.02 4.41
CA LEU A 5 7.16 1.26 4.92
C LEU A 5 8.26 2.32 4.92
N GLU A 6 9.46 2.01 5.43
CA GLU A 6 10.57 2.97 5.42
C GLU A 6 10.95 3.38 4.00
N LYS A 7 11.00 2.42 3.06
CA LYS A 7 11.26 2.74 1.66
C LYS A 7 10.15 3.59 1.03
N LEU A 8 8.88 3.37 1.41
CA LEU A 8 7.77 4.21 0.99
C LEU A 8 7.94 5.64 1.50
N LYS A 9 8.34 5.83 2.76
CA LYS A 9 8.58 7.16 3.33
C LYS A 9 9.65 7.92 2.55
N GLU A 10 10.76 7.26 2.21
CA GLU A 10 11.78 7.84 1.35
C GLU A 10 11.19 8.37 0.04
N TYR A 11 10.30 7.60 -0.60
CA TYR A 11 9.63 8.04 -1.83
C TYR A 11 8.64 9.19 -1.62
N LEU A 12 7.95 9.22 -0.48
CA LEU A 12 7.00 10.30 -0.15
C LEU A 12 7.70 11.64 0.13
N HIS A 13 8.98 11.62 0.53
CA HIS A 13 9.79 12.82 0.70
C HIS A 13 10.48 13.31 -0.58
N MET A 14 10.31 12.61 -1.70
CA MET A 14 10.90 13.03 -2.99
C MET A 14 10.04 14.08 -3.69
N ASP A 15 10.70 15.08 -4.27
CA ASP A 15 10.04 16.09 -5.12
C ASP A 15 9.74 15.59 -6.54
N THR A 16 10.27 14.43 -6.91
CA THR A 16 10.17 13.87 -8.26
C THR A 16 9.56 12.48 -8.25
N GLU A 17 8.69 12.22 -9.22
CA GLU A 17 8.10 10.91 -9.43
C GLU A 17 9.16 9.87 -9.83
N ILE A 18 9.16 8.70 -9.15
CA ILE A 18 10.04 7.59 -9.49
C ILE A 18 9.67 6.94 -10.85
N PRO A 19 10.65 6.37 -11.60
CA PRO A 19 10.37 5.66 -12.84
C PRO A 19 9.37 4.51 -12.69
N PHE A 20 8.75 4.09 -13.80
CA PHE A 20 7.76 3.01 -13.80
C PHE A 20 8.37 1.69 -13.29
N GLU A 21 9.59 1.38 -13.71
CA GLU A 21 10.29 0.15 -13.39
C GLU A 21 10.52 0.04 -11.88
N GLU A 22 10.96 1.13 -11.25
CA GLU A 22 11.17 1.20 -9.80
C GLU A 22 9.85 1.09 -9.03
N PHE A 23 8.82 1.81 -9.46
CA PHE A 23 7.48 1.69 -8.89
C PHE A 23 6.91 0.26 -9.02
N SER A 24 7.11 -0.37 -10.17
CA SER A 24 6.64 -1.74 -10.44
C SER A 24 7.37 -2.75 -9.56
N GLU A 25 8.67 -2.58 -9.33
CA GLU A 25 9.46 -3.48 -8.49
C GLU A 25 9.10 -3.35 -7.01
N TYR A 26 8.90 -2.12 -6.52
CA TYR A 26 8.38 -1.89 -5.16
C TYR A 26 7.04 -2.60 -4.96
N TYR A 27 6.10 -2.42 -5.90
CA TYR A 27 4.81 -3.13 -5.89
C TYR A 27 4.98 -4.65 -5.89
N ARG A 28 5.86 -5.22 -6.72
CA ARG A 28 6.08 -6.68 -6.77
C ARG A 28 6.58 -7.21 -5.43
N THR A 29 7.50 -6.48 -4.80
CA THR A 29 8.04 -6.83 -3.47
C THR A 29 6.94 -6.81 -2.41
N LEU A 30 6.09 -5.77 -2.41
CA LEU A 30 4.92 -5.69 -1.53
C LEU A 30 3.98 -6.89 -1.70
N ILE A 31 3.63 -7.23 -2.95
CA ILE A 31 2.72 -8.34 -3.22
C ILE A 31 3.36 -9.69 -2.86
N ALA A 32 4.66 -9.86 -3.08
CA ALA A 32 5.38 -11.07 -2.69
C ALA A 32 5.37 -11.26 -1.18
N GLU A 33 5.68 -10.20 -0.41
CA GLU A 33 5.59 -10.20 1.06
C GLU A 33 4.18 -10.58 1.52
N LEU A 34 3.14 -9.89 1.03
CA LEU A 34 1.76 -10.16 1.42
C LEU A 34 1.33 -11.59 1.10
N ASN A 35 1.66 -12.12 -0.08
CA ASN A 35 1.32 -13.51 -0.41
C ASN A 35 2.00 -14.52 0.53
N GLN A 36 3.20 -14.22 1.03
CA GLN A 36 3.98 -15.13 1.86
C GLN A 36 3.61 -15.05 3.34
N THR A 37 3.38 -13.85 3.87
CA THR A 37 3.34 -13.63 5.32
C THR A 37 1.97 -13.19 5.85
N PHE A 38 0.99 -12.91 4.99
CA PHE A 38 -0.28 -12.29 5.41
C PHE A 38 -1.01 -13.02 6.53
N GLY A 39 -1.03 -14.36 6.50
CA GLY A 39 -1.68 -15.18 7.52
C GLY A 39 -1.10 -14.99 8.93
N ASP A 40 0.19 -14.62 9.00
CA ASP A 40 0.96 -14.54 10.25
C ASP A 40 1.16 -13.09 10.73
N LEU A 41 0.67 -12.09 9.97
CA LEU A 41 0.82 -10.69 10.36
C LEU A 41 0.00 -10.39 11.61
N ASP A 42 0.63 -9.71 12.57
CA ASP A 42 -0.06 -9.11 13.70
C ASP A 42 -0.85 -7.84 13.30
N LYS A 43 -1.59 -7.30 14.27
CA LYS A 43 -2.46 -6.14 14.06
C LYS A 43 -1.69 -4.90 13.59
N ASP A 44 -0.58 -4.56 14.25
CA ASP A 44 0.24 -3.40 13.89
C ASP A 44 0.80 -3.53 12.46
N THR A 45 1.32 -4.70 12.12
CA THR A 45 1.87 -4.99 10.81
C THR A 45 0.80 -4.96 9.72
N ARG A 46 -0.44 -5.37 10.03
CA ARG A 46 -1.60 -5.24 9.13
C ARG A 46 -1.96 -3.77 8.90
N VAL A 47 -1.93 -2.91 9.91
CA VAL A 47 -2.18 -1.47 9.71
C VAL A 47 -1.12 -0.86 8.79
N LYS A 48 0.16 -1.18 9.00
CA LYS A 48 1.25 -0.74 8.10
C LYS A 48 1.06 -1.24 6.68
N ALA A 49 0.71 -2.51 6.50
CA ALA A 49 0.42 -3.09 5.21
C ALA A 49 -0.74 -2.38 4.50
N LEU A 50 -1.81 -2.06 5.24
CA LEU A 50 -2.96 -1.33 4.73
C LEU A 50 -2.56 0.08 4.25
N TYR A 51 -1.79 0.81 5.06
CA TYR A 51 -1.29 2.13 4.68
C TYR A 51 -0.45 2.08 3.39
N ILE A 52 0.48 1.12 3.29
CA ILE A 52 1.28 0.98 2.06
C ILE A 52 0.39 0.66 0.86
N CYS A 53 -0.56 -0.26 0.99
CA CYS A 53 -1.48 -0.59 -0.08
C CYS A 53 -2.32 0.61 -0.54
N SER A 54 -2.80 1.45 0.39
CA SER A 54 -3.60 2.64 0.04
C SER A 54 -2.79 3.69 -0.73
N ILE A 55 -1.55 3.94 -0.33
CA ILE A 55 -0.65 4.88 -1.02
C ILE A 55 -0.30 4.36 -2.42
N VAL A 56 0.13 3.10 -2.54
CA VAL A 56 0.46 2.51 -3.85
C VAL A 56 -0.76 2.47 -4.77
N GLN A 57 -1.94 2.15 -4.23
CA GLN A 57 -3.21 2.16 -4.97
C GLN A 57 -3.51 3.54 -5.55
N SER A 58 -3.50 4.57 -4.71
CA SER A 58 -3.83 5.94 -5.09
C SER A 58 -2.83 6.50 -6.10
N ASN A 59 -1.53 6.30 -5.86
CA ASN A 59 -0.48 6.73 -6.78
C ASN A 59 -0.58 6.02 -8.13
N ALA A 60 -0.79 4.68 -8.14
CA ALA A 60 -1.03 3.96 -9.38
C ALA A 60 -2.29 4.46 -10.11
N GLU A 61 -3.36 4.79 -9.40
CA GLU A 61 -4.56 5.33 -10.04
C GLU A 61 -4.30 6.69 -10.71
N ALA A 62 -3.59 7.59 -10.03
CA ALA A 62 -3.20 8.88 -10.59
C ALA A 62 -2.32 8.70 -11.83
N ARG A 63 -1.25 7.90 -11.73
CA ARG A 63 -0.34 7.60 -12.84
C ARG A 63 -1.03 6.89 -14.01
N ALA A 64 -2.06 6.08 -13.76
CA ALA A 64 -2.85 5.46 -14.82
C ALA A 64 -3.63 6.47 -15.68
N LYS A 65 -4.01 7.63 -15.11
CA LYS A 65 -4.75 8.69 -15.82
C LYS A 65 -3.81 9.49 -16.73
N GLU A 66 -2.55 9.64 -16.34
CA GLU A 66 -1.57 10.49 -17.03
C GLU A 66 -0.64 9.70 -17.97
N SER A 67 -0.38 8.43 -17.67
CA SER A 67 0.57 7.62 -18.43
C SER A 67 0.03 7.23 -19.81
N LYS A 68 0.78 7.60 -20.85
CA LYS A 68 0.55 7.11 -22.23
C LYS A 68 1.15 5.73 -22.47
N ALA A 69 2.24 5.39 -21.78
CA ALA A 69 3.00 4.17 -22.01
C ALA A 69 2.45 2.97 -21.22
N ASN A 70 2.20 3.14 -19.92
CA ASN A 70 1.90 2.03 -19.00
C ASN A 70 0.51 2.10 -18.32
N PRO A 71 -0.56 2.68 -18.90
CA PRO A 71 -1.82 2.91 -18.18
C PRO A 71 -2.49 1.61 -17.72
N LYS A 72 -2.38 0.53 -18.50
CA LYS A 72 -2.94 -0.78 -18.14
C LYS A 72 -2.22 -1.42 -16.96
N ALA A 73 -0.90 -1.23 -16.86
CA ALA A 73 -0.10 -1.80 -15.77
C ALA A 73 -0.46 -1.10 -14.46
N TYR A 74 -0.52 0.24 -14.46
CA TYR A 74 -0.94 1.01 -13.29
C TYR A 74 -2.36 0.66 -12.82
N LYS A 75 -3.33 0.50 -13.73
CA LYS A 75 -4.69 0.04 -13.37
C LYS A 75 -4.68 -1.31 -12.67
N LYS A 76 -3.85 -2.26 -13.12
CA LYS A 76 -3.71 -3.57 -12.49
C LYS A 76 -3.08 -3.48 -11.10
N ILE A 77 -2.05 -2.64 -10.94
CA ILE A 77 -1.42 -2.39 -9.64
C ILE A 77 -2.43 -1.81 -8.66
N SER A 78 -3.14 -0.75 -9.06
CA SER A 78 -4.18 -0.12 -8.25
C SER A 78 -5.25 -1.12 -7.81
N ALA A 79 -5.80 -1.90 -8.75
CA ALA A 79 -6.80 -2.93 -8.44
C ALA A 79 -6.28 -4.02 -7.48
N LYS A 80 -5.02 -4.44 -7.63
CA LYS A 80 -4.44 -5.46 -6.74
C LYS A 80 -4.17 -4.93 -5.33
N CYS A 81 -3.73 -3.67 -5.21
CA CYS A 81 -3.59 -3.01 -3.92
C CYS A 81 -4.96 -2.79 -3.25
N ALA A 82 -6.00 -2.41 -4.01
CA ALA A 82 -7.36 -2.31 -3.49
C ALA A 82 -7.87 -3.66 -2.92
N PHE A 83 -7.67 -4.76 -3.67
CA PHE A 83 -8.00 -6.10 -3.19
C PHE A 83 -7.32 -6.44 -1.85
N TRP A 84 -6.04 -6.11 -1.71
CA TRP A 84 -5.32 -6.35 -0.47
C TRP A 84 -5.77 -5.42 0.65
N SER A 85 -6.03 -4.15 0.37
CA SER A 85 -6.61 -3.21 1.34
C SER A 85 -7.91 -3.76 1.92
N ASP A 86 -8.82 -4.26 1.07
CA ASP A 86 -10.09 -4.84 1.53
C ASP A 86 -9.88 -6.10 2.37
N ALA A 87 -8.98 -6.99 1.94
CA ALA A 87 -8.65 -8.21 2.69
C ALA A 87 -8.03 -7.91 4.06
N ILE A 88 -7.15 -6.90 4.14
CA ILE A 88 -6.51 -6.48 5.38
C ILE A 88 -7.54 -5.84 6.31
N LYS A 89 -8.37 -4.89 5.82
CA LYS A 89 -9.45 -4.26 6.61
C LYS A 89 -10.40 -5.30 7.19
N PHE A 90 -10.78 -6.30 6.39
CA PHE A 90 -11.63 -7.39 6.86
C PHE A 90 -10.99 -8.18 8.00
N ASN A 91 -9.68 -8.45 7.93
CA ASN A 91 -8.96 -9.17 8.98
C ASN A 91 -8.75 -8.32 10.24
N LEU A 92 -8.46 -7.03 10.11
CA LEU A 92 -8.42 -6.10 11.23
C LEU A 92 -9.78 -6.01 11.95
N GLY A 93 -10.88 -6.03 11.19
CA GLY A 93 -12.24 -6.10 11.73
C GLY A 93 -12.51 -7.40 12.48
N LYS A 94 -12.03 -8.55 11.98
CA LYS A 94 -12.07 -9.83 12.71
C LYS A 94 -11.26 -9.80 14.01
N ASP A 95 -10.18 -9.03 14.05
CA ASP A 95 -9.37 -8.80 15.25
C ASP A 95 -9.97 -7.71 16.18
N GLY A 96 -11.20 -7.28 15.91
CA GLY A 96 -11.99 -6.40 16.76
C GLY A 96 -11.81 -4.90 16.52
N MET A 97 -11.10 -4.48 15.48
CA MET A 97 -11.00 -3.05 15.16
C MET A 97 -12.27 -2.54 14.45
N SER A 98 -12.76 -1.38 14.84
CA SER A 98 -13.77 -0.65 14.07
C SER A 98 -13.14 -0.03 12.81
N LEU A 99 -14.00 0.39 11.86
CA LEU A 99 -13.51 1.12 10.68
C LEU A 99 -12.85 2.45 11.06
N GLU A 100 -13.39 3.15 12.04
CA GLU A 100 -12.85 4.42 12.55
C GLU A 100 -11.48 4.22 13.20
N GLU A 101 -11.28 3.14 13.97
CA GLU A 101 -9.97 2.80 14.56
C GLU A 101 -8.95 2.46 13.48
N ILE A 102 -9.37 1.74 12.42
CA ILE A 102 -8.50 1.43 11.29
C ILE A 102 -8.07 2.71 10.56
N GLU A 103 -9.03 3.59 10.26
CA GLU A 103 -8.77 4.87 9.61
C GLU A 103 -7.83 5.74 10.44
N GLN A 104 -8.12 5.89 11.73
CA GLN A 104 -7.27 6.63 12.66
C GLN A 104 -5.85 6.05 12.70
N ALA A 105 -5.69 4.73 12.83
CA ALA A 105 -4.38 4.11 12.89
C ALA A 105 -3.57 4.31 11.59
N THR A 106 -4.24 4.32 10.42
CA THR A 106 -3.56 4.65 9.16
C THR A 106 -3.21 6.13 9.01
N GLU A 107 -4.03 7.04 9.55
CA GLU A 107 -3.76 8.49 9.55
C GLU A 107 -2.62 8.85 10.51
N GLU A 108 -2.51 8.15 11.64
CA GLU A 108 -1.39 8.29 12.56
C GLU A 108 -0.07 7.93 11.89
N ILE A 109 -0.03 6.90 11.03
CA ILE A 109 1.16 6.62 10.22
C ILE A 109 1.46 7.78 9.29
N ASN A 110 0.45 8.29 8.58
CA ASN A 110 0.58 9.39 7.62
C ASN A 110 1.14 10.68 8.24
N THR A 111 0.66 11.03 9.44
CA THR A 111 1.07 12.26 10.15
C THR A 111 2.50 12.18 10.70
N ASN A 112 3.02 10.97 10.90
CA ASN A 112 4.36 10.73 11.44
C ASN A 112 5.44 10.49 10.35
N ILE A 113 5.15 10.86 9.11
CA ILE A 113 6.07 10.82 7.96
C ILE A 113 6.44 12.24 7.58
#